data_AF-X1E635-F1
#
_entry.id   AF-X1E635-F1
#
_cell.length_a   1.000
_cell.length_b   1.000
_cell.length_c   1.000
_cell.angle_alpha   90.00
_cell.angle_beta   90.00
_cell.angle_gamma   90.00
#
_symmetry.space_group_name_H-M   'P 1'
#
loop_
_entity.id
_entity.type
_entity.pdbx_description
1 polymer ?
#
loop_
_entity_poly.entity_id
_entity_poly.type
_entity_poly.pdbx_seq_one_letter_code
_entity_poly.pdbx_strand_id
1 'polypeptide(L)'
;MAGGKNYLHINANGDVEPCVFVHFAADNIKGKSLTDILTSDFFMAFRKRQPYTENHLRPCCIIDNPYVLRNIVAETGAYPTHNGAESIIGCFAKSLDKYAGDYKEIADKVWEEDYVPEEEGETAV
;
A
#
# COMPACT_ATOMS: atom_id res chain seq x y z
N MET A 1 9.64 0.36 -2.57
CA MET A 1 8.23 -0.01 -2.30
C MET A 1 7.39 0.25 -3.55
N ALA A 2 6.36 -0.59 -3.76
CA ALA A 2 5.32 -0.40 -4.77
C ALA A 2 4.43 0.82 -4.45
N GLY A 3 3.42 1.15 -5.25
CA GLY A 3 2.57 2.32 -5.02
C GLY A 3 2.79 3.45 -6.04
N GLY A 4 3.31 3.10 -7.23
CA GLY A 4 3.64 4.09 -8.26
C GLY A 4 4.88 4.94 -8.00
N LYS A 5 5.64 4.65 -6.92
CA LYS A 5 6.91 5.34 -6.60
C LYS A 5 8.07 4.81 -7.44
N ASN A 6 8.26 3.49 -7.46
CA ASN A 6 9.36 2.83 -8.17
C ASN A 6 8.89 2.02 -9.39
N TYR A 7 7.66 1.51 -9.35
CA TYR A 7 7.05 0.75 -10.43
C TYR A 7 5.53 0.88 -10.35
N LEU A 8 4.87 0.49 -11.44
CA LEU A 8 3.43 0.36 -11.59
C LEU A 8 3.13 -0.89 -12.42
N HIS A 9 1.86 -1.28 -12.48
CA HIS A 9 1.37 -2.39 -13.29
C HIS A 9 0.36 -1.86 -14.31
N ILE A 10 0.48 -2.24 -15.57
CA ILE A 10 -0.54 -1.98 -16.60
C ILE A 10 -1.12 -3.33 -16.98
N ASN A 11 -2.41 -3.54 -16.70
CA ASN A 11 -3.07 -4.81 -16.99
C ASN A 11 -3.41 -4.94 -18.50
N ALA A 12 -3.95 -6.09 -18.91
CA ALA A 12 -4.30 -6.35 -20.31
C ALA A 12 -5.41 -5.43 -20.87
N ASN A 13 -6.23 -4.83 -20.01
CA ASN A 13 -7.26 -3.85 -20.39
C ASN A 13 -6.69 -2.43 -20.55
N GLY A 14 -5.46 -2.20 -20.10
CA GLY A 14 -4.78 -0.90 -20.11
C GLY A 14 -4.95 -0.11 -18.81
N ASP A 15 -5.58 -0.67 -17.78
CA ASP A 15 -5.74 0.00 -16.49
C ASP A 15 -4.40 0.09 -15.79
N VAL A 16 -4.11 1.26 -15.20
CA VAL A 16 -2.82 1.54 -14.58
C VAL A 16 -2.96 1.43 -13.07
N GLU A 17 -2.43 0.33 -12.54
CA GLU A 17 -2.46 -0.07 -11.14
C GLU A 17 -1.13 0.30 -10.44
N PRO A 18 -1.16 0.72 -9.17
CA PRO A 18 0.02 1.20 -8.46
C PRO A 18 0.95 0.05 -8.00
N CYS A 19 0.45 -1.19 -8.06
CA CYS A 19 1.14 -2.45 -7.74
C CYS A 19 0.37 -3.59 -8.41
N VAL A 20 1.06 -4.67 -8.79
CA VAL A 20 0.43 -5.86 -9.40
C VAL A 20 -0.64 -6.52 -8.52
N PHE A 21 -0.62 -6.27 -7.21
CA PHE A 21 -1.61 -6.79 -6.25
C PHE A 21 -2.71 -5.78 -5.91
N VAL A 22 -2.59 -4.51 -6.32
CA VAL A 22 -3.61 -3.49 -6.08
C VAL A 22 -4.49 -3.42 -7.33
N HIS A 23 -5.53 -4.26 -7.38
CA HIS A 23 -6.48 -4.34 -8.49
C HIS A 23 -7.50 -3.20 -8.52
N PHE A 24 -6.98 -1.97 -8.48
CA PHE A 24 -7.72 -0.72 -8.56
C PHE A 24 -7.02 0.26 -9.48
N ALA A 25 -7.80 0.98 -10.28
CA ALA A 25 -7.29 2.03 -11.15
C ALA A 25 -8.21 3.25 -11.14
N ALA A 26 -7.66 4.41 -11.44
CA ALA A 26 -8.41 5.63 -11.75
C ALA A 26 -8.26 6.05 -13.22
N ASP A 27 -7.25 5.51 -13.91
CA ASP A 27 -6.86 5.92 -15.25
C ASP A 27 -6.52 4.69 -16.13
N ASN A 28 -6.63 4.87 -17.45
CA ASN A 28 -6.26 3.88 -18.46
C ASN A 28 -5.26 4.48 -19.45
N ILE A 29 -4.22 3.72 -19.80
CA ILE A 29 -3.11 4.18 -20.66
C ILE A 29 -3.53 4.50 -22.10
N LYS A 30 -4.67 3.96 -22.57
CA LYS A 30 -5.12 4.15 -23.96
C LYS A 30 -5.57 5.57 -24.29
N GLY A 31 -5.86 6.40 -23.28
CA GLY A 31 -6.38 7.76 -23.46
C GLY A 31 -5.63 8.85 -22.73
N LYS A 32 -4.53 8.53 -22.02
CA LYS A 32 -3.82 9.47 -21.15
C LYS A 32 -2.32 9.16 -21.13
N SER A 33 -1.48 10.18 -21.09
CA SER A 33 -0.03 9.98 -21.04
C SER A 33 0.37 9.37 -19.70
N LEU A 34 1.45 8.57 -19.69
CA LEU A 34 1.92 7.97 -18.45
C LEU A 34 2.30 9.03 -17.40
N THR A 35 2.83 10.17 -17.82
CA THR A 35 3.15 11.30 -16.94
C THR A 35 1.91 11.83 -16.25
N ASP A 36 0.81 12.03 -16.97
CA ASP A 36 -0.45 12.54 -16.39
C ASP A 36 -1.09 11.52 -15.44
N ILE A 37 -0.97 10.22 -15.74
CA ILE A 37 -1.43 9.15 -14.86
C ILE A 37 -0.58 9.11 -13.60
N LEU A 38 0.74 9.19 -13.76
CA LEU A 38 1.71 9.24 -12.68
C LEU A 38 1.63 10.53 -11.86
N THR A 39 0.87 11.55 -12.24
CA THR A 39 0.62 12.75 -11.42
C THR A 39 -0.84 12.88 -10.98
N SER A 40 -1.67 11.87 -11.29
CA SER A 40 -3.07 11.81 -10.85
C SER A 40 -3.22 11.75 -9.33
N ASP A 41 -4.40 12.14 -8.84
CA ASP A 41 -4.75 12.06 -7.42
C ASP A 41 -4.57 10.64 -6.87
N PHE A 42 -4.92 9.62 -7.65
CA PHE A 42 -4.72 8.21 -7.29
C PHE A 42 -3.26 7.87 -7.01
N PHE A 43 -2.34 8.20 -7.92
CA PHE A 43 -0.92 7.92 -7.73
C PHE A 43 -0.27 8.84 -6.69
N MET A 44 -0.71 10.10 -6.58
CA MET A 44 -0.25 11.03 -5.55
C MET A 44 -0.68 10.59 -4.15
N ALA A 45 -1.88 10.02 -4.00
CA ALA A 45 -2.42 9.51 -2.75
C ALA A 45 -1.58 8.38 -2.14
N PHE A 46 -1.05 7.45 -2.96
CA PHE A 46 -0.10 6.44 -2.48
C PHE A 46 1.22 7.08 -2.04
N ARG A 47 1.81 7.93 -2.88
CA ARG A 47 3.12 8.54 -2.60
C ARG A 47 3.11 9.42 -1.35
N LYS A 48 2.04 10.18 -1.11
CA LYS A 48 1.88 11.04 0.07
C LYS A 48 1.88 10.25 1.38
N ARG A 49 1.45 8.99 1.36
CA ARG A 49 1.30 8.16 2.55
C ARG A 49 2.49 7.23 2.80
N GLN A 50 3.49 7.23 1.93
CA GLN A 50 4.65 6.36 2.10
C GLN A 50 5.76 7.01 2.93
N PRO A 51 6.42 6.26 3.82
CA PRO A 51 6.10 4.86 4.21
C PRO A 51 4.81 4.79 5.05
N TYR A 52 4.06 3.68 4.95
CA TYR A 52 2.82 3.51 5.74
C TYR A 52 3.09 3.21 7.22
N THR A 53 4.29 2.74 7.51
CA THR A 53 4.81 2.38 8.84
C THR A 53 6.34 2.40 8.77
N GLU A 54 6.99 2.75 9.87
CA GLU A 54 8.46 2.73 9.98
C GLU A 54 9.01 1.30 9.99
N ASN A 55 8.27 0.34 10.54
CA ASN A 55 8.62 -1.08 10.48
C ASN A 55 8.49 -1.62 9.03
N HIS A 56 9.62 -1.82 8.36
CA HIS A 56 9.67 -2.25 6.95
C HIS A 56 9.29 -3.72 6.72
N LEU A 57 9.06 -4.51 7.78
CA LEU A 57 8.44 -5.84 7.67
C LEU A 57 6.93 -5.75 7.39
N ARG A 58 6.34 -4.54 7.49
CA ARG A 58 4.91 -4.28 7.28
C ARG A 58 4.63 -3.26 6.17
N PRO A 59 5.23 -3.36 4.96
CA PRO A 59 5.24 -2.28 3.99
C PRO A 59 3.96 -2.20 3.13
N CYS A 60 3.06 -3.18 3.18
CA CYS A 60 1.96 -3.31 2.23
C CYS A 60 0.70 -2.55 2.69
N CYS A 61 0.09 -1.79 1.78
CA CYS A 61 -1.19 -1.12 1.99
C CYS A 61 -2.42 -2.04 1.86
N ILE A 62 -2.23 -3.30 1.46
CA ILE A 62 -3.32 -4.29 1.32
C ILE A 62 -3.42 -5.17 2.56
N ILE A 63 -2.30 -5.72 3.04
CA ILE A 63 -2.30 -6.77 4.07
C ILE A 63 -1.72 -6.31 5.41
N ASP A 64 -0.83 -5.32 5.42
CA ASP A 64 -0.18 -4.86 6.66
C ASP A 64 -0.81 -3.58 7.20
N ASN A 65 -1.21 -2.67 6.29
CA ASN A 65 -1.88 -1.42 6.61
C ASN A 65 -3.15 -1.26 5.73
N PRO A 66 -4.12 -2.20 5.83
CA PRO A 66 -5.27 -2.30 4.91
C PRO A 66 -6.15 -1.04 4.87
N TYR A 67 -6.15 -0.24 5.94
CA TYR A 67 -6.88 1.04 5.99
C TYR A 67 -6.35 2.05 4.97
N VAL A 68 -5.08 1.96 4.58
CA VAL A 68 -4.47 2.87 3.62
C VAL A 68 -5.13 2.71 2.26
N LEU A 69 -5.24 1.49 1.73
CA LEU A 69 -5.87 1.26 0.44
C LEU A 69 -7.34 1.69 0.46
N ARG A 70 -8.08 1.36 1.53
CA ARG A 70 -9.50 1.75 1.68
C ARG A 70 -9.67 3.27 1.61
N ASN A 71 -8.81 4.01 2.30
CA ASN A 71 -8.86 5.47 2.29
C ASN A 71 -8.51 6.05 0.91
N ILE A 72 -7.50 5.51 0.23
CA ILE A 72 -7.10 5.96 -1.10
C ILE A 72 -8.21 5.69 -2.12
N VAL A 73 -8.81 4.50 -2.10
CA VAL A 73 -9.92 4.18 -3.01
C VAL A 73 -11.11 5.10 -2.76
N ALA A 74 -11.49 5.30 -1.49
CA ALA A 74 -12.60 6.17 -1.12
C ALA A 74 -12.38 7.64 -1.52
N GLU A 75 -11.17 8.17 -1.37
CA GLU A 75 -10.88 9.58 -1.67
C GLU A 75 -10.69 9.87 -3.16
N THR A 76 -10.20 8.89 -3.94
CA THR A 76 -9.84 9.10 -5.36
C THR A 76 -10.89 8.55 -6.33
N GLY A 77 -11.85 7.76 -5.84
CA GLY A 77 -12.86 7.14 -6.68
C GLY A 77 -12.31 6.03 -7.59
N ALA A 78 -11.16 5.46 -7.26
CA ALA A 78 -10.58 4.36 -8.02
C ALA A 78 -11.56 3.17 -8.09
N TYR A 79 -11.67 2.55 -9.27
CA TYR A 79 -12.58 1.46 -9.53
C TYR A 79 -11.84 0.10 -9.54
N PRO A 80 -12.54 -1.00 -9.21
CA PRO A 80 -11.97 -2.35 -9.29
C PRO A 80 -11.68 -2.72 -10.75
N THR A 81 -10.51 -3.30 -11.02
CA THR A 81 -10.07 -3.63 -12.39
C THR A 81 -10.47 -5.04 -12.86
N HIS A 82 -11.02 -5.85 -11.97
CA HIS A 82 -11.65 -7.13 -12.30
C HIS A 82 -12.79 -7.44 -11.32
N ASN A 83 -13.68 -8.36 -11.70
CA ASN A 83 -14.77 -8.81 -10.84
C ASN A 83 -14.23 -9.39 -9.53
N GLY A 84 -14.71 -8.87 -8.40
CA GLY A 84 -14.33 -9.32 -7.07
C GLY A 84 -13.10 -8.62 -6.47
N ALA A 85 -12.42 -7.72 -7.19
CA ALA A 85 -11.31 -6.93 -6.64
C ALA A 85 -11.76 -6.07 -5.45
N GLU A 86 -13.00 -5.60 -5.45
CA GLU A 86 -13.62 -4.83 -4.38
C GLU A 86 -13.73 -5.59 -3.05
N SER A 87 -13.64 -6.92 -3.07
CA SER A 87 -13.77 -7.76 -1.87
C SER A 87 -12.75 -7.41 -0.78
N ILE A 88 -11.53 -7.01 -1.14
CA ILE A 88 -10.46 -6.68 -0.19
C ILE A 88 -10.75 -5.42 0.63
N ILE A 89 -11.50 -4.46 0.05
CA ILE A 89 -11.97 -3.27 0.77
C ILE A 89 -13.40 -3.42 1.29
N GLY A 90 -14.12 -4.45 0.84
CA GLY A 90 -15.49 -4.79 1.21
C GLY A 90 -15.55 -5.95 2.21
N CYS A 91 -16.04 -7.11 1.75
CA CYS A 91 -16.36 -8.23 2.65
C CYS A 91 -15.16 -8.83 3.39
N PHE A 92 -13.94 -8.71 2.87
CA PHE A 92 -12.73 -9.18 3.54
C PHE A 92 -12.06 -8.11 4.43
N ALA A 93 -12.56 -6.86 4.45
CA ALA A 93 -11.90 -5.77 5.15
C ALA A 93 -11.61 -6.08 6.63
N LYS A 94 -12.61 -6.61 7.35
CA LYS A 94 -12.46 -6.97 8.78
C LYS A 94 -11.47 -8.12 9.00
N SER A 95 -11.46 -9.11 8.10
CA SER A 95 -10.53 -10.23 8.18
C SER A 95 -9.10 -9.78 7.92
N LEU A 96 -8.90 -8.85 6.97
CA LEU A 96 -7.60 -8.22 6.72
C LEU A 96 -7.15 -7.35 7.89
N ASP A 97 -8.06 -6.63 8.54
CA ASP A 97 -7.72 -5.83 9.73
C ASP A 97 -7.24 -6.72 10.88
N LYS A 98 -7.91 -7.86 11.09
CA LYS A 98 -7.48 -8.85 12.07
C LYS A 98 -6.11 -9.42 11.70
N TYR A 99 -5.94 -9.86 10.45
CA TYR A 99 -4.67 -10.41 9.97
C TYR A 99 -3.52 -9.42 10.14
N ALA A 100 -3.72 -8.16 9.76
CA ALA A 100 -2.75 -7.09 9.90
C ALA A 100 -2.34 -6.87 11.36
N GLY A 101 -3.33 -6.91 12.28
CA GLY A 101 -3.10 -6.82 13.72
C GLY A 101 -2.30 -8.00 14.27
N ASP A 102 -2.70 -9.23 13.94
CA ASP A 102 -2.00 -10.45 14.37
C ASP A 102 -0.54 -10.45 13.85
N TYR A 103 -0.33 -10.09 12.59
CA TYR A 103 1.02 -10.03 12.00
C TYR A 103 1.86 -8.90 12.60
N LYS A 104 1.24 -7.76 12.94
CA LYS A 104 1.91 -6.64 13.62
C LYS A 104 2.57 -7.07 14.92
N GLU A 105 1.92 -7.88 15.74
CA GLU A 105 2.50 -8.36 16.99
C GLU A 105 3.78 -9.19 16.79
N ILE A 106 3.85 -9.94 15.68
CA ILE A 106 5.02 -10.77 15.32
C ILE A 106 6.12 -9.88 14.75
N ALA A 107 5.77 -9.07 13.74
CA ALA A 107 6.72 -8.24 13.02
C ALA A 107 7.35 -7.15 13.89
N ASP A 108 6.63 -6.61 14.88
CA ASP A 108 7.19 -5.61 15.77
C ASP A 108 8.22 -6.21 16.73
N LYS A 109 8.01 -7.43 17.24
CA LYS A 109 9.01 -8.11 18.07
C LYS A 109 10.31 -8.33 17.29
N VAL A 110 10.20 -8.88 16.09
CA VAL A 110 11.36 -9.11 15.21
C VAL A 110 12.03 -7.80 14.83
N TRP A 111 11.27 -6.73 14.62
CA TRP A 111 11.83 -5.42 14.29
C TRP A 111 12.67 -4.84 15.44
N GLU A 112 12.17 -4.90 16.66
CA GLU A 112 12.91 -4.44 17.85
C GLU A 112 14.15 -5.31 18.11
N GLU A 113 14.06 -6.62 17.92
CA GLU A 113 15.18 -7.55 18.15
C GLU A 113 16.30 -7.43 17.11
N ASP A 114 15.95 -7.33 15.82
CA ASP A 114 16.92 -7.48 14.72
C ASP A 114 17.26 -6.17 13.99
N TYR A 115 16.46 -5.10 14.15
CA TYR A 115 16.55 -3.89 13.30
C TYR A 115 16.63 -2.57 14.06
N VAL A 116 16.29 -2.52 15.34
CA VAL A 116 16.48 -1.33 16.18
C VAL A 116 17.82 -1.47 16.91
N PRO A 117 18.79 -0.55 16.70
CA PRO A 117 20.04 -0.59 17.44
C PRO A 117 19.77 -0.47 18.95
N GLU A 118 20.39 -1.32 19.77
CA GLU A 118 20.44 -1.07 21.21
C GLU A 118 21.07 0.30 21.43
N GLU A 119 20.40 1.20 22.15
CA GLU A 119 21.05 2.44 22.58
C GLU A 119 22.25 2.04 23.43
N GLU A 120 23.47 2.28 22.93
CA GLU A 120 24.69 2.18 23.73
C GLU A 120 24.51 3.12 24.92
N GLY A 121 24.21 2.52 26.08
CA GLY A 121 24.03 3.24 27.32
C GLY A 121 25.17 4.22 27.52
N GLU A 122 24.80 5.47 27.77
CA GLU A 122 25.66 6.57 28.16
C GLU A 122 26.51 6.16 29.37
N THR A 123 27.66 5.51 29.13
CA THR A 123 28.70 5.37 30.14
C THR A 123 29.31 6.76 30.32
N ALA A 124 28.72 7.52 31.23
CA ALA A 124 29.36 8.65 31.85
C ALA A 124 30.71 8.19 32.44
N VAL A 125 31.80 8.69 31.85
CA VAL A 125 33.15 8.67 32.45
C VAL A 125 33.59 10.11 32.64
#